data_AF-A0A075H780-F1
#
_entry.id   AF-A0A075H780-F1
#
_cell.length_a   1.000
_cell.length_b   1.000
_cell.length_c   1.000
_cell.angle_alpha   90.00
_cell.angle_beta   90.00
_cell.angle_gamma   90.00
#
_symmetry.space_group_name_H-M   'P 1'
#
loop_
_entity.id
_entity.type
_entity.pdbx_description
1 polymer ?
#
loop_
_entity_poly.entity_id
_entity_poly.type
_entity_poly.pdbx_seq_one_letter_code
_entity_poly.pdbx_strand_id
1 'polypeptide(L)' 'AGTKEMDKKIITNGGRVLGVTALGDTLEAAIKHAYDVTEKISWENKYLRTDIGKKGLSHL' A
#
# COMPACT_ATOMS: atom_id res chain seq x y z
N ALA A 1 -4.80 -5.57 14.45
CA ALA A 1 -3.94 -5.09 13.35
C ALA A 1 -3.28 -6.31 12.70
N GLY A 2 -2.99 -6.28 11.39
CA GLY A 2 -2.33 -7.41 10.71
C GLY A 2 -0.81 -7.45 10.89
N THR A 3 -0.29 -6.69 11.85
CA THR A 3 1.12 -6.68 12.26
C THR A 3 1.21 -6.96 13.76
N LYS A 4 2.38 -7.43 14.21
CA LYS A 4 2.73 -7.62 15.61
C LYS A 4 4.17 -7.18 15.83
N GLU A 5 4.48 -6.64 17.00
CA GLU A 5 5.86 -6.43 17.43
C GLU A 5 6.40 -7.70 18.10
N MET A 6 7.58 -8.16 17.67
CA MET A 6 8.30 -9.29 18.24
C MET A 6 9.78 -9.01 18.15
N ASP A 7 10.50 -9.08 19.28
CA ASP A 7 11.94 -8.86 19.35
C ASP A 7 12.41 -7.55 18.69
N LYS A 8 11.66 -6.46 18.93
CA LYS A 8 11.89 -5.12 18.32
C LYS A 8 11.78 -5.09 16.80
N LYS A 9 11.17 -6.11 16.19
CA LYS A 9 10.84 -6.16 14.77
C LYS A 9 9.33 -6.14 14.60
N ILE A 10 8.89 -5.58 13.48
CA ILE A 10 7.49 -5.66 13.06
C ILE A 10 7.33 -6.87 12.14
N ILE A 11 6.46 -7.79 12.53
CA ILE A 11 6.15 -9.02 11.78
C ILE A 11 4.71 -8.99 11.28
N THR A 12 4.42 -9.76 10.23
CA THR A 12 3.04 -9.98 9.75
C THR A 12 2.27 -10.85 10.75
N ASN A 13 0.98 -10.59 10.93
CA ASN A 13 0.11 -11.28 11.89
C ASN A 13 -1.37 -11.25 11.45
N GLY A 14 -1.64 -11.67 10.21
CA GLY A 14 -2.99 -11.75 9.65
C GLY A 14 -3.04 -11.55 8.13
N GLY A 15 -4.23 -11.60 7.55
CA GLY A 15 -4.41 -11.49 6.10
C GLY A 15 -4.17 -10.06 5.55
N ARG A 16 -4.79 -9.04 6.14
CA ARG A 16 -4.56 -7.63 5.76
C ARG A 16 -3.54 -7.00 6.71
N VAL A 17 -2.32 -6.82 6.23
CA VAL A 17 -1.15 -6.43 7.05
C VAL A 17 -1.04 -4.92 7.21
N LEU A 18 -0.94 -4.19 6.10
CA LEU A 18 -0.65 -2.76 6.07
C LEU A 18 -1.52 -2.03 5.03
N GLY A 19 -2.04 -0.87 5.40
CA GLY A 19 -2.67 0.07 4.46
C GLY A 19 -1.68 1.18 4.09
N VAL A 20 -1.46 1.38 2.79
CA VAL A 20 -0.66 2.50 2.27
C VAL A 20 -1.59 3.55 1.70
N THR A 21 -1.42 4.79 2.15
CA THR A 21 -2.21 5.94 1.69
C THR A 21 -1.24 7.07 1.36
N ALA A 22 -1.50 7.74 0.24
CA ALA A 22 -0.71 8.88 -0.20
C ALA A 22 -1.63 10.00 -0.67
N LEU A 23 -1.12 11.23 -0.58
CA LEU A 23 -1.75 12.42 -1.10
C LEU A 23 -1.01 12.88 -2.37
N GLY A 24 -1.70 13.60 -3.24
CA GLY A 24 -1.16 14.24 -4.42
C GLY A 24 -2.15 15.28 -4.94
N ASP A 25 -1.66 16.29 -5.66
CA ASP A 25 -2.51 17.38 -6.17
C ASP A 25 -3.50 16.92 -7.25
N THR A 26 -3.23 15.76 -7.86
CA THR A 26 -4.13 15.07 -8.78
C THR A 26 -4.36 13.64 -8.31
N LEU A 27 -5.45 13.02 -8.77
CA LEU A 27 -5.71 11.60 -8.51
C LEU A 27 -4.58 10.72 -9.06
N GLU A 28 -4.04 11.05 -10.24
CA GLU A 28 -2.92 10.33 -10.84
C GLU A 28 -1.67 10.40 -9.96
N ALA A 29 -1.33 11.58 -9.43
CA ALA A 29 -0.21 11.76 -8.52
C ALA A 29 -0.41 10.96 -7.22
N ALA A 30 -1.61 11.02 -6.62
CA ALA A 30 -1.91 10.26 -5.41
C ALA A 30 -1.81 8.74 -5.61
N ILE A 31 -2.30 8.23 -6.74
CA ILE A 31 -2.18 6.81 -7.12
C ILE A 31 -0.70 6.45 -7.27
N LYS A 32 0.07 7.23 -8.02
CA LYS A 32 1.50 7.00 -8.24
C LYS A 32 2.26 6.97 -6.91
N HIS A 33 2.08 7.98 -6.05
CA HIS A 33 2.75 8.05 -4.75
C HIS A 33 2.43 6.85 -3.87
N ALA A 34 1.17 6.39 -3.85
CA ALA A 34 0.79 5.21 -3.07
C ALA A 34 1.55 3.97 -3.55
N TYR A 35 1.64 3.76 -4.87
CA TYR A 35 2.39 2.64 -5.44
C TYR A 35 3.90 2.75 -5.19
N ASP A 36 4.50 3.93 -5.37
CA ASP A 36 5.93 4.18 -5.10
C ASP A 36 6.30 3.83 -3.63
N VAL A 37 5.43 4.14 -2.67
CA VAL A 37 5.65 3.78 -1.26
C VAL A 37 5.56 2.27 -1.07
N THR A 38 4.64 1.60 -1.74
CA THR A 38 4.54 0.14 -1.62
C THR A 38 5.80 -0.56 -2.11
N GLU A 39 6.51 -0.05 -3.11
CA GLU A 39 7.76 -0.65 -3.62
C GLU A 39 8.89 -0.65 -2.59
N LYS A 40 8.88 0.31 -1.65
CA LYS A 40 9.87 0.42 -0.58
C LYS A 40 9.64 -0.56 0.58
N ILE A 41 8.51 -1.27 0.58
CA ILE A 41 8.11 -2.16 1.65
C ILE A 41 8.05 -3.59 1.10
N SER A 42 8.78 -4.51 1.70
CA SER A 42 8.86 -5.90 1.25
C SER A 42 8.83 -6.89 2.41
N TRP A 43 8.22 -8.04 2.15
CA TRP A 43 8.25 -9.24 2.98
C TRP A 43 7.86 -10.44 2.10
N GLU A 44 8.06 -11.64 2.60
CA GLU A 44 7.73 -12.87 1.87
C GLU A 44 6.23 -12.95 1.56
N ASN A 45 5.87 -13.31 0.32
CA ASN A 45 4.48 -13.43 -0.13
C ASN A 45 3.65 -12.13 0.01
N LYS A 46 4.30 -10.96 0.00
CA LYS A 46 3.60 -9.68 -0.10
C LYS A 46 2.74 -9.64 -1.37
N TYR A 47 1.45 -9.39 -1.19
CA TYR A 47 0.49 -9.23 -2.26
C TYR A 47 -0.24 -7.90 -2.14
N LEU A 48 -0.43 -7.23 -3.27
CA LEU A 48 -1.28 -6.05 -3.39
C LEU A 48 -1.93 -5.99 -4.77
N ARG A 49 -3.02 -5.23 -4.87
CA ARG A 49 -3.64 -4.88 -6.15
C ARG A 49 -2.88 -3.73 -6.82
N THR A 50 -2.69 -3.81 -8.13
CA THR A 50 -2.01 -2.79 -8.96
C THR A 50 -2.97 -1.93 -9.80
N ASP A 51 -4.27 -2.00 -9.50
CA ASP A 51 -5.34 -1.33 -10.25
C ASP A 51 -6.21 -0.38 -9.39
N ILE A 52 -5.81 -0.11 -8.14
CA ILE A 52 -6.53 0.79 -7.25
C ILE A 52 -6.48 2.21 -7.83
N GLY A 53 -7.64 2.86 -7.92
CA GLY A 53 -7.78 4.22 -8.44
C GLY A 53 -7.85 4.35 -9.97
N LYS A 54 -7.44 3.32 -10.76
CA LYS A 54 -7.42 3.41 -12.23
C LYS A 54 -8.78 3.76 -12.85
N LYS A 55 -9.87 3.21 -12.32
CA LYS A 55 -11.25 3.53 -12.78
C LYS A 55 -11.66 4.97 -12.46
N GLY A 56 -11.08 5.59 -11.43
CA GLY A 56 -11.35 6.99 -11.11
C GLY A 56 -10.76 7.94 -12.15
N LEU A 57 -9.66 7.57 -12.80
CA LEU A 57 -9.02 8.37 -13.84
C LEU A 57 -9.89 8.54 -15.09
N SER A 58 -10.78 7.58 -15.39
CA SER A 58 -11.70 7.68 -16.52
C SER A 58 -12.94 8.57 -16.25
N HIS A 59 -13.04 9.14 -15.06
CA HIS A 59 -14.16 10.00 -14.64
C HIS A 59 -13.71 11.43 -14.29
N LEU A 60 -12.47 11.79 -14.64
CA LEU A 60 -11.92 13.14 -14.51
C LEU A 60 -12.19 13.99 -15.74
#